data_AF-L0EX59-F1
#
_entry.id   AF-L0EX59-F1
#
_cell.length_a   1.000
_cell.length_b   1.000
_cell.length_c   1.000
_cell.angle_alpha   90.00
_cell.angle_beta   90.00
_cell.angle_gamma   90.00
#
_symmetry.space_group_name_H-M   'P 1'
#
loop_
_entity.id
_entity.type
_entity.pdbx_description
1 polymer ?
#
loop_
_entity_poly.entity_id
_entity_poly.type
_entity_poly.pdbx_seq_one_letter_code
_entity_poly.pdbx_strand_id
1 'polypeptide(L)'
;MNKYHFHVISALIHSQQGFLRLLKEKAFKDEILGYAAGIIFIIFNSGTFKNYLFFTILALALFAVEAINTAIEEIIDHLSPERSIVGKNAKDLGSFACFLIILANVLYLVGVAVKI
;
A
#
# COMPACT_ATOMS: atom_id res chain seq x y z
N MET A 1 16.24 26.35 24.35
CA MET A 1 14.82 26.10 23.97
C MET A 1 14.78 25.86 22.46
N ASN A 2 14.21 24.83 21.84
CA ASN A 2 13.80 23.46 22.21
C ASN A 2 13.82 22.69 20.86
N LYS A 3 14.81 21.81 20.64
CA LYS A 3 15.10 21.14 19.35
C LYS A 3 14.13 19.97 19.03
N TYR A 4 13.12 19.75 19.87
CA TYR A 4 12.27 18.55 19.84
C TYR A 4 10.91 18.72 19.14
N HIS A 5 10.42 19.95 18.93
CA HIS A 5 9.09 20.16 18.32
C HIS A 5 9.05 20.05 16.79
N PHE A 6 10.21 20.00 16.11
CA PHE A 6 10.28 19.97 14.65
C PHE A 6 10.18 18.55 14.05
N HIS A 7 10.43 17.48 14.80
CA HIS A 7 10.41 16.12 14.23
C HIS A 7 9.03 15.64 13.81
N VAL A 8 7.98 15.95 14.56
CA VAL A 8 6.61 15.50 14.20
C VAL A 8 6.14 16.22 12.94
N ILE A 9 6.40 17.52 12.83
CA ILE A 9 6.02 18.33 11.66
C ILE A 9 6.83 17.89 10.43
N SER A 10 8.14 17.65 10.57
CA SER A 10 8.97 17.11 9.49
C SER A 10 8.50 15.72 9.06
N ALA A 11 8.19 14.81 9.98
CA ALA A 11 7.67 13.48 9.65
C ALA A 11 6.33 13.56 8.90
N LEU A 12 5.44 14.47 9.28
CA LEU A 12 4.17 14.71 8.58
C LEU A 12 4.37 15.27 7.16
N ILE A 13 5.32 16.21 6.98
CA ILE A 13 5.65 16.78 5.67
C ILE A 13 6.30 15.72 4.75
N HIS A 14 7.24 14.93 5.27
CA HIS A 14 7.86 13.84 4.51
C HIS A 14 6.85 12.75 4.14
N SER A 15 5.93 12.42 5.04
CA SER A 15 4.83 11.50 4.76
C SER A 15 3.90 12.02 3.65
N GLN A 16 3.61 13.32 3.63
CA GLN A 16 2.79 13.94 2.58
C GLN A 16 3.47 13.86 1.21
N GLN A 17 4.77 14.15 1.15
CA GLN A 17 5.54 14.04 -0.10
C GLN A 17 5.59 12.61 -0.62
N GLY A 18 5.80 11.63 0.27
CA GLY A 18 5.75 10.20 -0.08
C GLY A 18 4.39 9.80 -0.65
N PHE A 19 3.29 10.23 -0.03
CA PHE A 19 1.95 9.99 -0.55
C PHE A 19 1.71 10.63 -1.93
N LEU A 20 2.11 11.89 -2.11
CA LEU A 20 2.00 12.57 -3.41
C LEU A 20 2.85 11.90 -4.50
N ARG A 21 3.98 11.29 -4.13
CA ARG A 21 4.81 10.51 -5.03
C ARG A 21 4.13 9.20 -5.43
N LEU A 22 3.56 8.48 -4.47
CA LEU A 22 2.76 7.27 -4.70
C LEU A 22 1.55 7.52 -5.59
N LEU A 23 0.85 8.66 -5.41
CA LEU A 23 -0.26 9.05 -6.27
C LEU A 23 0.10 9.23 -7.75
N LYS A 24 1.38 9.22 -8.12
CA LYS A 24 1.80 9.19 -9.53
C LYS A 24 1.85 7.78 -10.08
N GLU A 25 2.06 6.77 -9.22
CA GLU A 25 2.12 5.37 -9.61
C GLU A 25 0.76 4.84 -10.05
N LYS A 26 0.77 4.06 -11.13
CA LYS A 26 -0.43 3.41 -11.64
C LYS A 26 -0.93 2.35 -10.66
N ALA A 27 -0.02 1.51 -10.16
CA ALA A 27 -0.35 0.44 -9.22
C ALA A 27 -1.05 1.00 -7.98
N PHE A 28 -0.49 2.00 -7.32
CA PHE A 28 -1.14 2.65 -6.18
C PHE A 28 -2.54 3.23 -6.48
N LYS A 29 -2.78 3.80 -7.67
CA LYS A 29 -4.13 4.26 -8.06
C LYS A 29 -5.11 3.09 -8.17
N ASP A 30 -4.68 1.97 -8.74
CA ASP A 30 -5.49 0.76 -8.86
C ASP A 30 -5.79 0.17 -7.47
N GLU A 31 -4.85 0.25 -6.53
CA GLU A 31 -5.07 -0.15 -5.13
C GLU A 31 -6.06 0.75 -4.40
N ILE A 32 -6.02 2.08 -4.60
CA ILE A 32 -7.03 3.00 -4.06
C ILE A 32 -8.42 2.66 -4.60
N LEU A 33 -8.53 2.38 -5.90
CA LEU A 33 -9.78 1.96 -6.52
C LEU A 33 -10.25 0.61 -5.95
N GLY A 34 -9.34 -0.34 -5.76
CA GLY A 34 -9.61 -1.62 -5.11
C GLY A 34 -10.13 -1.45 -3.68
N TYR A 35 -9.53 -0.56 -2.90
CA TYR A 35 -10.01 -0.22 -1.57
C TYR A 35 -11.42 0.38 -1.60
N ALA A 36 -11.67 1.37 -2.47
CA ALA A 36 -12.99 1.98 -2.62
C ALA A 36 -14.05 0.93 -3.02
N ALA A 37 -13.72 0.05 -3.97
CA ALA A 37 -14.59 -1.05 -4.38
C ALA A 37 -14.86 -2.04 -3.24
N GLY A 38 -13.84 -2.37 -2.43
CA GLY A 38 -13.99 -3.23 -1.26
C GLY A 38 -14.89 -2.63 -0.19
N ILE A 39 -14.81 -1.31 0.06
CA ILE A 39 -15.74 -0.63 0.98
C ILE A 39 -17.18 -0.73 0.48
N ILE A 40 -17.40 -0.46 -0.82
CA ILE A 40 -18.72 -0.62 -1.45
C ILE A 40 -19.22 -2.06 -1.30
N PHE A 41 -18.35 -3.05 -1.55
CA PHE A 41 -18.67 -4.46 -1.40
C PHE A 41 -19.09 -4.82 0.03
N ILE A 42 -18.39 -4.34 1.06
CA ILE A 42 -18.75 -4.58 2.46
C ILE A 42 -20.12 -3.97 2.79
N ILE A 43 -20.44 -2.79 2.25
CA ILE A 43 -21.76 -2.15 2.41
C ILE A 43 -22.87 -3.05 1.85
N PHE A 44 -22.71 -3.54 0.62
CA PHE A 44 -23.71 -4.42 0.00
C PHE A 44 -23.87 -5.77 0.72
N ASN A 45 -22.83 -6.23 1.43
CA ASN A 45 -22.87 -7.47 2.20
C ASN A 45 -23.28 -7.26 3.68
N SER A 46 -23.83 -6.10 4.04
CA SER A 46 -24.24 -5.77 5.42
C SER A 46 -23.11 -5.95 6.44
N GLY A 47 -21.88 -5.63 6.05
CA GLY A 47 -20.71 -5.77 6.91
C GLY A 47 -20.77 -4.89 8.16
N THR A 48 -20.16 -5.38 9.23
CA THR A 48 -20.13 -4.66 10.53
C THR A 48 -19.06 -3.57 10.54
N PHE A 49 -19.12 -2.66 11.52
CA PHE A 49 -18.04 -1.68 11.75
C PHE A 49 -16.65 -2.33 11.87
N LYS A 50 -16.57 -3.50 12.52
CA LYS A 50 -15.32 -4.26 12.63
C LYS A 50 -14.79 -4.68 11.25
N ASN A 51 -15.69 -4.97 10.31
CA ASN A 51 -15.29 -5.37 8.97
C ASN A 51 -14.63 -4.25 8.20
N TYR A 52 -15.22 -3.05 8.26
CA TYR A 52 -14.61 -1.85 7.68
C TYR A 52 -13.27 -1.55 8.31
N LEU A 53 -13.18 -1.54 9.64
CA LEU A 53 -11.95 -1.23 10.34
C LEU A 53 -10.81 -2.18 9.97
N PHE A 54 -11.07 -3.49 9.96
CA PHE A 54 -10.05 -4.48 9.60
C PHE A 54 -9.65 -4.38 8.13
N PHE A 55 -10.61 -4.19 7.22
CA PHE A 55 -10.31 -3.99 5.81
C PHE A 55 -9.49 -2.72 5.57
N THR A 56 -9.83 -1.61 6.23
CA THR A 56 -9.04 -0.38 6.16
C THR A 56 -7.61 -0.59 6.67
N ILE A 57 -7.41 -1.36 7.74
CA ILE A 57 -6.07 -1.69 8.25
C ILE A 57 -5.29 -2.53 7.21
N LEU A 58 -5.93 -3.51 6.58
CA LEU A 58 -5.30 -4.31 5.51
C LEU A 58 -4.96 -3.47 4.26
N ALA A 59 -5.81 -2.51 3.90
CA ALA A 59 -5.54 -1.59 2.79
C ALA A 59 -4.40 -0.61 3.13
N LEU A 60 -4.33 -0.11 4.37
CA LEU A 60 -3.19 0.70 4.83
C LEU A 60 -1.89 -0.11 4.82
N ALA A 61 -1.94 -1.40 5.18
CA ALA A 61 -0.80 -2.29 5.05
C ALA A 61 -0.38 -2.47 3.58
N LEU A 62 -1.34 -2.59 2.65
CA LEU A 62 -1.06 -2.64 1.21
C LEU A 62 -0.34 -1.37 0.75
N PHE A 63 -0.88 -0.20 1.07
CA PHE A 63 -0.30 1.09 0.71
C PHE A 63 1.11 1.29 1.28
N ALA A 64 1.36 0.78 2.49
CA ALA A 64 2.70 0.83 3.09
C ALA A 64 3.68 -0.08 2.33
N VAL A 65 3.27 -1.27 1.92
CA VAL A 65 4.10 -2.18 1.13
C VAL A 65 4.35 -1.61 -0.26
N GLU A 66 3.36 -1.00 -0.91
CA GLU A 66 3.51 -0.33 -2.21
C GLU A 66 4.45 0.88 -2.13
N ALA A 67 4.43 1.63 -1.01
CA ALA A 67 5.41 2.69 -0.75
C ALA A 67 6.84 2.14 -0.74
N ILE A 68 7.05 1.01 -0.06
CA ILE A 68 8.34 0.34 0.03
C ILE A 68 8.74 -0.22 -1.34
N ASN A 69 7.81 -0.85 -2.06
CA ASN A 69 8.06 -1.37 -3.41
C ASN A 69 8.51 -0.24 -4.35
N THR A 70 7.78 0.88 -4.36
CA THR A 70 8.14 2.07 -5.15
C THR A 70 9.52 2.60 -4.77
N ALA A 71 9.84 2.68 -3.48
CA ALA A 71 11.16 3.12 -3.03
C ALA A 71 12.28 2.18 -3.48
N ILE A 72 12.06 0.86 -3.45
CA ILE A 72 13.01 -0.13 -3.96
C ILE A 72 13.19 0.07 -5.48
N GLU A 73 12.10 0.23 -6.23
CA GLU A 73 12.16 0.45 -7.67
C GLU A 73 12.97 1.70 -8.02
N GLU A 74 12.74 2.82 -7.32
CA GLU A 74 13.50 4.06 -7.52
C GLU A 74 14.99 3.90 -7.24
N ILE A 75 15.34 3.20 -6.15
CA ILE A 75 16.73 2.92 -5.80
C ILE A 75 17.39 2.04 -6.86
N ILE A 76 16.71 0.98 -7.31
CA ILE A 76 17.23 0.06 -8.33
C ILE A 76 17.41 0.76 -9.68
N ASP A 77 16.44 1.59 -10.09
CA ASP A 77 16.53 2.34 -11.35
C ASP A 77 17.66 3.39 -11.32
N HIS A 78 17.97 3.91 -10.14
CA HIS A 78 19.12 4.80 -9.97
C HIS A 78 20.47 4.06 -9.98
N LEU A 79 20.55 2.90 -9.31
CA LEU A 79 21.82 2.16 -9.12
C LEU A 79 22.19 1.22 -10.26
N SER A 80 21.21 0.72 -11.03
CA SER A 80 21.43 -0.27 -12.09
C SER A 80 20.82 0.21 -13.42
N PRO A 81 21.35 1.28 -14.05
CA PRO A 81 20.85 1.77 -15.34
C PRO A 81 20.91 0.69 -16.43
N GLU A 82 21.95 -0.14 -16.38
CA GLU A 82 22.00 -1.40 -17.10
C GLU A 82 21.28 -2.48 -16.27
N ARG A 83 20.27 -3.10 -16.85
CA ARG A 83 19.30 -3.97 -16.16
C ARG A 83 19.99 -5.22 -15.59
N SER A 84 20.35 -5.19 -14.31
CA SER A 84 21.02 -6.31 -13.64
C SER A 84 20.03 -7.38 -13.18
N ILE A 85 20.51 -8.63 -13.04
CA ILE A 85 19.72 -9.74 -12.50
C ILE A 85 19.28 -9.47 -11.05
N VAL A 86 20.15 -8.84 -10.25
CA VAL A 86 19.87 -8.49 -8.86
C VAL A 86 18.79 -7.42 -8.79
N GLY A 87 18.89 -6.37 -9.61
CA GLY A 87 17.87 -5.33 -9.70
C GLY A 87 16.52 -5.87 -10.11
N LYS A 88 16.49 -6.76 -11.12
CA LYS A 88 15.26 -7.47 -11.50
C LYS A 88 14.65 -8.24 -10.32
N ASN A 89 15.45 -9.08 -9.64
CA ASN A 89 14.96 -9.88 -8.52
C ASN A 89 14.42 -9.02 -7.37
N ALA A 90 15.06 -7.88 -7.07
CA ALA A 90 14.60 -6.97 -6.03
C ALA A 90 13.20 -6.40 -6.36
N LYS A 91 12.97 -5.97 -7.61
CA LYS A 91 11.66 -5.49 -8.07
C LYS A 91 10.61 -6.58 -8.06
N ASP A 92 10.96 -7.78 -8.55
CA ASP A 92 10.04 -8.93 -8.58
C ASP A 92 9.58 -9.32 -7.16
N LEU A 93 10.48 -9.30 -6.18
CA LEU A 93 10.15 -9.56 -4.78
C LEU A 93 9.27 -8.47 -4.16
N GLY A 94 9.55 -7.20 -4.45
CA GLY A 94 8.72 -6.08 -3.99
C GLY A 94 7.29 -6.17 -4.54
N SER A 95 7.15 -6.39 -5.85
CA SER A 95 5.85 -6.61 -6.49
C SER A 95 5.12 -7.83 -5.95
N PHE A 96 5.83 -8.92 -5.66
CA PHE A 96 5.24 -10.12 -5.04
C PHE A 96 4.72 -9.84 -3.62
N ALA A 97 5.41 -8.99 -2.84
CA ALA A 97 4.91 -8.58 -1.53
C ALA A 97 3.60 -7.81 -1.63
N CYS A 98 3.47 -6.86 -2.58
CA CYS A 98 2.19 -6.17 -2.85
C CYS A 98 1.10 -7.17 -3.22
N PHE A 99 1.40 -8.12 -4.12
CA PHE A 99 0.47 -9.17 -4.53
C PHE A 99 -0.05 -9.99 -3.33
N LEU A 100 0.81 -10.37 -2.38
CA LEU A 100 0.39 -11.13 -1.21
C LEU A 100 -0.59 -10.35 -0.32
N ILE A 101 -0.40 -9.05 -0.17
CA ILE A 101 -1.32 -8.21 0.61
C ILE A 101 -2.63 -7.97 -0.16
N ILE A 102 -2.58 -7.81 -1.49
CA ILE A 102 -3.78 -7.79 -2.34
C ILE A 102 -4.57 -9.09 -2.14
N LEU A 103 -3.90 -10.24 -2.17
CA LEU A 103 -4.53 -11.53 -1.94
C LEU A 103 -5.16 -11.61 -0.54
N ALA A 104 -4.49 -11.11 0.50
CA ALA A 104 -5.05 -11.04 1.85
C ALA A 104 -6.32 -10.17 1.91
N ASN A 105 -6.34 -9.02 1.23
CA ASN A 105 -7.51 -8.16 1.13
C ASN A 105 -8.68 -8.87 0.41
N VAL A 106 -8.39 -9.55 -0.71
CA VAL A 106 -9.41 -10.31 -1.45
C VAL A 106 -9.97 -11.46 -0.61
N LEU A 107 -9.12 -12.26 0.03
CA LEU A 107 -9.54 -13.35 0.91
C LEU A 107 -10.40 -12.84 2.07
N TYR A 108 -10.05 -11.68 2.64
CA TYR A 108 -10.83 -11.05 3.67
C TYR A 108 -12.25 -10.67 3.18
N LEU A 109 -12.36 -10.02 2.01
CA LEU A 109 -13.64 -9.67 1.42
C LEU A 109 -14.49 -10.91 1.11
N VAL A 110 -13.88 -12.00 0.64
CA VAL A 110 -14.55 -13.28 0.46
C VAL A 110 -15.12 -13.77 1.80
N GLY A 111 -14.32 -13.74 2.87
CA GLY A 111 -14.75 -14.09 4.23
C GLY A 111 -15.97 -13.29 4.69
N VAL A 112 -15.98 -11.97 4.46
CA VAL A 112 -17.13 -11.10 4.75
C VAL A 112 -18.37 -11.53 3.96
N ALA A 113 -18.22 -11.89 2.69
CA ALA A 113 -19.33 -12.31 1.82
C ALA A 113 -19.96 -13.64 2.29
N VAL A 114 -19.13 -14.59 2.72
CA VAL A 114 -19.59 -15.90 3.22
C VAL A 114 -19.94 -15.88 4.72
N LYS A 115 -19.81 -14.72 5.38
CA LYS A 115 -20.10 -14.50 6.80
C LYS A 115 -19.29 -15.38 7.75
N ILE A 116 -18.01 -15.58 7.42
CA ILE A 116 -17.00 -16.23 8.26
C ILE A 116 -16.26 -15.18 9.10
#